data_AF-A0A1J3IPP3-F1
#
_entry.id   AF-A0A1J3IPP3-F1
#
_cell.length_a   1.000
_cell.length_b   1.000
_cell.length_c   1.000
_cell.angle_alpha   90.00
_cell.angle_beta   90.00
_cell.angle_gamma   90.00
#
_symmetry.space_group_name_H-M   'P 1'
#
loop_
_entity.id
_entity.type
_entity.pdbx_description
1 polymer ?
#
loop_
_entity_poly.entity_id
_entity_poly.type
_entity_poly.pdbx_seq_one_letter_code
_entity_poly.pdbx_strand_id
1 'polypeptide(L)' 'TSMESIIDDYNFVDSVNIAHGGRTLTTLYRYGGAVNHRRRIEEKWRIEEVDFNICGLCLESFLPPSDINNDH' A
#
# COMPACT_ATOMS: atom_id res chain seq x y z
N THR A 1 -16.07 4.67 -12.68
CA THR A 1 -14.87 4.62 -11.82
C THR A 1 -13.89 3.63 -12.39
N SER A 2 -12.59 3.90 -12.35
CA SER A 2 -11.54 2.98 -12.81
C SER A 2 -10.34 2.99 -11.86
N MET A 3 -9.58 1.91 -11.86
CA MET A 3 -8.34 1.74 -11.10
C MET A 3 -7.34 0.99 -11.96
N GLU A 4 -6.09 1.43 -11.96
CA GLU A 4 -4.96 0.75 -12.60
C GLU A 4 -3.76 0.75 -11.65
N SER A 5 -2.99 -0.34 -11.66
CA SER A 5 -1.79 -0.47 -10.83
C SER A 5 -0.64 -1.04 -11.64
N ILE A 6 0.57 -0.60 -11.30
CA ILE A 6 1.84 -1.09 -11.81
C ILE A 6 2.65 -1.56 -10.62
N ILE A 7 3.25 -2.74 -10.77
CA ILE A 7 4.25 -3.27 -9.84
C ILE A 7 5.56 -3.34 -10.62
N ASP A 8 6.62 -2.79 -10.06
CA ASP A 8 7.92 -2.66 -10.71
C ASP A 8 9.07 -2.83 -9.70
N ASP A 9 10.29 -2.57 -10.18
CA ASP A 9 11.53 -2.67 -9.39
C ASP A 9 11.71 -4.06 -8.74
N TYR A 10 11.58 -5.10 -9.56
CA TYR A 10 11.79 -6.48 -9.14
C TYR A 10 13.29 -6.76 -8.95
N ASN A 11 13.68 -7.11 -7.73
CA ASN A 11 15.04 -7.49 -7.38
C ASN A 11 15.03 -8.81 -6.60
N PHE A 12 16.09 -9.61 -6.78
CA PHE A 12 16.27 -10.83 -6.00
C PHE A 12 16.78 -10.51 -4.59
N VAL A 13 16.05 -10.97 -3.58
CA VAL A 13 16.43 -10.95 -2.16
C VAL A 13 16.39 -12.39 -1.67
N ASP A 14 17.52 -12.91 -1.18
CA ASP A 14 17.67 -14.32 -0.76
C ASP A 14 17.07 -15.34 -1.74
N SER A 15 17.38 -15.18 -3.03
CA SER A 15 16.88 -16.01 -4.16
C SER A 15 15.38 -15.89 -4.48
N VAL A 16 14.64 -15.02 -3.79
CA VAL A 16 13.24 -14.71 -4.08
C VAL A 16 13.15 -13.41 -4.88
N ASN A 17 12.41 -13.42 -5.98
CA ASN A 17 12.21 -12.21 -6.79
C ASN A 17 11.07 -11.35 -6.20
N ILE A 18 11.40 -10.18 -5.66
CA ILE A 18 10.49 -9.31 -4.91
C ILE A 18 10.37 -7.95 -5.59
N ALA A 19 9.15 -7.43 -5.70
CA ALA A 19 8.91 -6.07 -6.17
C ALA A 19 9.25 -5.05 -5.08
N HIS A 20 10.03 -4.04 -5.43
CA HIS A 20 10.42 -2.95 -4.52
C HIS A 20 9.71 -1.64 -4.85
N GLY A 21 8.84 -1.63 -5.86
CA GLY A 21 8.14 -0.43 -6.28
C GLY A 21 6.76 -0.72 -6.85
N GLY A 22 5.94 0.32 -6.81
CA GLY A 22 4.70 0.32 -7.54
C GLY A 22 3.95 1.63 -7.48
N ARG A 23 2.89 1.67 -8.26
CA ARG A 23 2.01 2.82 -8.38
C ARG A 23 0.57 2.36 -8.59
N THR A 24 -0.38 3.05 -7.98
CA THR A 24 -1.81 2.87 -8.22
C THR A 24 -2.45 4.19 -8.62
N LEU A 25 -3.19 4.22 -9.73
CA LEU A 25 -4.02 5.35 -10.14
C LEU A 25 -5.50 4.98 -10.08
N THR A 26 -6.25 5.71 -9.26
CA THR A 26 -7.71 5.59 -9.17
C THR A 26 -8.38 6.81 -9.78
N THR A 27 -9.33 6.60 -10.68
CA THR A 27 -10.19 7.65 -11.23
C THR A 27 -11.64 7.44 -10.78
N LEU A 28 -12.12 8.30 -9.90
CA LEU A 28 -13.51 8.31 -9.44
C LEU A 28 -14.35 9.19 -10.37
N TYR A 29 -15.47 8.64 -10.85
CA TYR A 29 -16.47 9.40 -11.58
C TYR A 29 -17.75 9.45 -10.75
N ARG A 30 -18.28 10.65 -10.54
CA ARG A 30 -19.59 10.86 -9.93
C ARG A 30 -20.54 11.42 -10.99
N TYR A 31 -21.58 10.64 -11.27
CA TYR A 31 -22.66 11.02 -12.17
C TYR A 31 -23.92 11.28 -11.35
N GLY A 32 -24.54 12.46 -11.51
CA GLY A 32 -25.77 12.85 -10.81
C GLY A 32 -25.93 14.37 -10.69
N GLY A 33 -27.16 14.87 -10.91
CA GLY A 33 -27.47 16.31 -10.92
C GLY A 33 -26.99 17.02 -12.19
N ALA A 34 -26.65 18.31 -12.10
CA ALA A 34 -26.20 19.14 -13.23
C ALA A 34 -24.69 19.06 -13.51
N VAL A 35 -23.92 18.24 -12.79
CA VAL A 35 -22.45 18.26 -12.86
C VAL A 35 -21.86 16.85 -12.88
N ASN A 36 -21.03 16.59 -13.90
CA ASN A 36 -20.20 15.39 -13.98
C ASN A 36 -18.84 15.68 -13.32
N HIS A 37 -18.58 15.08 -12.15
CA HIS A 37 -17.31 15.26 -11.45
C HIS A 37 -16.36 14.08 -11.68
N ARG A 38 -15.10 14.38 -12.01
CA ARG A 38 -14.01 13.41 -12.12
C ARG A 38 -12.92 13.76 -11.11
N ARG A 39 -12.48 12.80 -10.30
CA ARG A 39 -11.31 12.93 -9.41
C ARG A 39 -10.30 11.86 -9.73
N ARG A 40 -9.01 12.18 -9.61
CA ARG A 40 -7.89 11.23 -9.75
C ARG A 40 -7.07 11.23 -8.48
N ILE A 41 -6.67 10.04 -8.05
CA ILE A 41 -5.81 9.80 -6.89
C ILE A 41 -4.67 8.90 -7.39
N GLU A 42 -3.42 9.32 -7.19
CA GLU A 42 -2.22 8.55 -7.52
C GLU A 42 -1.46 8.24 -6.23
N GLU A 43 -1.18 6.96 -5.99
CA GLU A 43 -0.31 6.46 -4.94
C GLU A 43 0.95 5.91 -5.58
N LYS A 44 2.13 6.24 -5.03
CA LYS A 44 3.41 5.62 -5.38
C LYS A 44 4.04 5.09 -4.10
N TRP A 45 4.57 3.88 -4.14
CA TRP A 45 5.24 3.25 -3.02
C TRP A 45 6.59 2.69 -3.44
N ARG A 46 7.50 2.60 -2.47
CA ARG A 46 8.83 2.02 -2.61
C ARG A 46 9.18 1.28 -1.33
N ILE A 47 9.80 0.12 -1.45
CA ILE A 47 10.37 -0.63 -0.36
C ILE A 47 11.88 -0.38 -0.39
N GLU A 48 12.43 0.15 0.71
CA GLU A 48 13.85 0.49 0.80
C GLU A 48 14.69 -0.70 1.27
N GLU A 49 14.16 -1.49 2.21
CA GLU A 49 14.85 -2.61 2.83
C GLU A 49 13.92 -3.83 2.93
N VAL A 50 14.46 -5.00 2.64
CA VAL A 50 13.77 -6.30 2.74
C VAL A 50 14.74 -7.29 3.35
N ASP A 51 14.35 -7.89 4.47
CA ASP A 51 15.13 -8.92 5.16
C ASP A 51 14.24 -10.10 5.53
N PHE A 52 14.82 -11.29 5.48
CA PHE A 52 14.19 -12.52 5.93
C PHE A 52 14.79 -13.01 7.24
N ASN A 53 13.97 -13.70 8.03
CA ASN A 53 14.41 -14.36 9.27
C ASN A 53 15.15 -13.42 10.23
N ILE A 54 14.66 -12.18 10.35
CA ILE A 54 15.28 -11.13 11.16
C ILE A 54 15.40 -11.64 12.61
N CYS A 55 16.64 -11.74 13.08
CA CYS A 55 16.95 -12.22 14.43
C CYS A 55 16.42 -11.22 15.47
N GLY A 56 15.78 -11.73 16.52
CA GLY A 56 15.25 -10.89 17.61
C GLY A 56 13.82 -10.37 17.40
N LEU A 57 13.19 -10.63 16.25
CA LEU A 57 11.73 -10.48 16.13
C LEU A 57 11.03 -11.55 16.98
N CYS A 58 10.12 -11.10 17.85
CA CYS A 58 9.28 -11.98 18.67
C CYS A 58 7.82 -11.53 18.60
N LEU A 59 6.91 -12.29 19.23
CA LEU A 59 5.48 -11.95 19.27
C LEU A 59 5.20 -10.56 19.86
N GLU A 60 6.05 -10.10 20.78
CA GLU A 60 5.92 -8.77 21.38
C GLU A 60 6.25 -7.63 20.40
N SER A 61 6.85 -7.92 19.23
CA SER A 61 7.07 -6.94 18.16
C SER A 61 5.80 -6.65 17.34
N PHE A 62 4.76 -7.48 17.46
CA PHE A 62 3.53 -7.41 16.68
C PHE A 62 2.32 -7.08 17.56
N LEU A 63 2.46 -6.07 18.42
CA LEU A 63 1.35 -5.60 19.23
C LEU A 63 0.27 -4.99 18.34
N PRO A 64 -1.02 -5.19 18.66
CA PRO A 64 -2.08 -4.45 18.01
C PRO A 64 -1.86 -2.94 18.21
N PRO A 65 -2.46 -2.09 17.35
CA PRO A 65 -2.50 -0.66 17.61
C PRO A 65 -2.90 -0.42 19.06
N SER A 66 -2.16 0.41 19.77
CA SER A 66 -2.50 0.79 21.14
C SER A 66 -3.94 1.29 21.11
N ASP A 67 -4.84 0.59 21.79
CA ASP A 67 -6.27 0.84 21.71
C ASP A 67 -6.53 2.35 21.74
N ILE A 68 -7.13 2.88 20.67
CA ILE A 68 -7.92 4.10 20.81
C ILE A 68 -8.97 3.72 21.81
N ASN A 69 -8.84 4.22 23.04
CA ASN A 69 -9.81 4.02 24.10
C ASN A 69 -11.20 4.10 23.49
N ASN A 70 -11.96 3.01 23.55
CA ASN A 70 -13.39 3.03 23.31
C ASN A 70 -14.03 3.78 24.48
N ASP A 71 -13.75 5.07 24.60
CA ASP A 71 -14.50 5.99 25.43
C ASP A 71 -15.80 6.29 24.68
N HIS A 72 -16.78 5.42 24.89
CA HIS A 72 -18.20 5.71 24.72
C HIS A 72 -18.97 5.17 25.93
#